data_AF-A0A2V7GIN4-F1
#
_entry.id   AF-A0A2V7GIN4-F1
#
_cell.length_a   1.000
_cell.length_b   1.000
_cell.length_c   1.000
_cell.angle_alpha   90.00
_cell.angle_beta   90.00
_cell.angle_gamma   90.00
#
_symmetry.space_group_name_H-M   'P 1'
#
loop_
_entity.id
_entity.type
_entity.pdbx_description
1 polymer ?
#
loop_
_entity_poly.entity_id
_entity_poly.type
_entity_poly.pdbx_seq_one_letter_code
_entity_poly.pdbx_strand_id
1 'polypeptide(L)'
;MGEHILVGGLDAEESHDVADPDRYKEGVSLDESTDALARVSHRFPVLAEGRIARGYAGCFDVTPDWHPIMDQAGPEGSYVAVGFSGHGFKLSPAVGHMMAAMVTEGPGGHPDLPAFRLSRFAEGKPIRGTYGDWLMG
;
A
#
# COMPACT_ATOMS: atom_id res chain seq x y z
N MET A 1 -19.73 8.14 -23.73
CA MET A 1 -18.60 7.96 -22.79
C MET A 1 -19.08 6.93 -21.79
N GLY A 2 -18.55 5.71 -21.80
CA GLY A 2 -18.98 4.67 -20.85
C GLY A 2 -18.37 4.96 -19.49
N GLU A 3 -19.17 4.94 -18.44
CA GLU A 3 -18.66 5.08 -17.08
C GLU A 3 -17.92 3.79 -16.71
N HIS A 4 -16.62 3.93 -16.42
CA HIS A 4 -15.81 2.82 -15.92
C HIS A 4 -15.71 2.93 -14.40
N ILE A 5 -15.95 1.83 -13.70
CA ILE A 5 -15.80 1.73 -12.25
C ILE A 5 -14.66 0.75 -11.99
N LEU A 6 -13.68 1.19 -11.19
CA LEU A 6 -12.63 0.30 -10.70
C LEU A 6 -13.13 -0.39 -9.44
N VAL A 7 -13.06 -1.71 -9.46
CA VAL A 7 -13.40 -2.58 -8.33
C VAL A 7 -12.16 -3.40 -8.05
N GLY A 8 -11.71 -3.39 -6.81
CA GLY A 8 -10.55 -4.14 -6.35
C GLY A 8 -10.66 -4.37 -4.85
N GLY A 9 -9.90 -5.32 -4.37
CA GLY A 9 -9.78 -5.67 -2.97
C GLY A 9 -8.46 -6.37 -2.74
N LEU A 10 -8.21 -6.69 -1.47
CA LEU A 10 -7.21 -7.68 -1.08
C LEU A 10 -8.02 -8.86 -0.57
N ASP A 11 -7.78 -10.05 -1.10
CA ASP A 11 -8.34 -11.24 -0.47
C ASP A 11 -7.40 -11.63 0.70
N ALA A 12 -7.97 -12.02 1.84
CA ALA A 12 -7.19 -12.26 3.06
C ALA A 12 -6.12 -13.34 2.88
N GLU A 13 -6.34 -14.29 1.98
CA GLU A 13 -5.35 -15.31 1.61
C GLU A 13 -4.19 -14.70 0.80
N GLU A 14 -4.46 -13.74 -0.09
CA GLU A 14 -3.43 -13.05 -0.89
C GLU A 14 -2.56 -12.10 -0.06
N SER A 15 -3.06 -11.62 1.08
CA SER A 15 -2.30 -10.74 1.99
C SER A 15 -1.02 -11.39 2.55
N HIS A 16 -0.91 -12.71 2.47
CA HIS A 16 0.24 -13.48 2.93
C HIS A 16 1.08 -14.08 1.80
N ASP A 17 0.67 -13.90 0.54
CA ASP A 17 1.42 -14.40 -0.60
C ASP A 17 2.60 -13.48 -0.91
N VAL A 18 3.82 -14.04 -0.79
CA VAL A 18 5.04 -13.34 -1.15
C VAL A 18 5.20 -13.37 -2.67
N ALA A 19 4.86 -12.26 -3.32
CA ALA A 19 5.06 -12.07 -4.75
C ALA A 19 6.54 -11.74 -5.07
N ASP A 20 7.08 -12.34 -6.12
CA ASP A 20 8.33 -11.89 -6.75
C ASP A 20 8.00 -10.67 -7.63
N PRO A 21 8.52 -9.46 -7.31
CA PRO A 21 8.18 -8.25 -8.04
C PRO A 21 8.62 -8.29 -9.52
N ASP A 22 9.58 -9.15 -9.88
CA ASP A 22 10.03 -9.31 -11.26
C ASP A 22 9.23 -10.39 -12.02
N ARG A 23 8.40 -11.18 -11.31
CA ARG A 23 7.76 -12.39 -11.87
C ARG A 23 6.31 -12.62 -11.45
N TYR A 24 5.63 -11.61 -10.89
CA TYR A 24 4.24 -11.75 -10.45
C TYR A 24 3.24 -11.77 -11.62
N LYS A 25 2.05 -12.30 -11.36
CA LYS A 25 0.93 -12.29 -12.31
C LYS A 25 0.34 -10.88 -12.37
N GLU A 26 0.70 -10.10 -13.39
CA GLU A 26 0.23 -8.70 -13.56
C GLU A 26 -1.25 -8.55 -13.93
N GLY A 27 -1.91 -9.64 -14.32
CA GLY A 27 -3.30 -9.67 -14.75
C GLY A 27 -4.23 -10.34 -13.73
N VAL A 28 -5.53 -10.16 -13.93
CA VAL A 28 -6.57 -10.81 -13.12
C VAL A 28 -7.27 -11.86 -14.00
N SER A 29 -7.50 -13.03 -13.45
CA SER A 29 -8.23 -14.13 -14.08
C SER A 29 -9.73 -13.81 -14.17
N LEU A 30 -10.44 -14.57 -15.00
CA LEU A 30 -11.88 -14.43 -15.11
C LEU A 30 -12.59 -14.79 -13.80
N ASP A 31 -12.09 -15.78 -13.06
CA ASP A 31 -12.68 -16.23 -11.80
C ASP A 31 -12.56 -15.13 -10.72
N GLU A 32 -11.35 -14.59 -10.50
CA GLU A 32 -11.13 -13.43 -9.60
C GLU A 32 -11.99 -12.22 -10.01
N SER A 33 -12.09 -11.93 -11.31
CA SER A 33 -12.91 -10.81 -11.81
C SER A 33 -14.41 -11.03 -11.60
N THR A 34 -14.88 -12.27 -11.78
CA THR A 34 -16.29 -12.63 -11.60
C THR A 34 -16.68 -12.58 -10.13
N ASP A 35 -15.78 -13.02 -9.26
CA ASP A 35 -15.95 -12.95 -7.81
C ASP A 35 -16.00 -11.49 -7.32
N ALA A 36 -15.09 -10.64 -7.78
CA ALA A 36 -15.13 -9.20 -7.51
C ALA A 36 -16.46 -8.56 -7.99
N LEU A 37 -16.94 -8.93 -9.18
CA LEU A 37 -18.24 -8.47 -9.69
C LEU A 37 -19.41 -8.95 -8.82
N ALA A 38 -19.39 -10.20 -8.35
CA ALA A 38 -20.41 -10.73 -7.47
C ALA A 38 -20.43 -9.97 -6.12
N ARG A 39 -19.26 -9.75 -5.51
CA ARG A 39 -19.12 -8.99 -4.25
C ARG A 39 -19.63 -7.57 -4.38
N VAL A 40 -19.22 -6.85 -5.42
CA VAL A 40 -19.63 -5.45 -5.61
C VAL A 40 -21.13 -5.36 -5.93
N SER A 41 -21.67 -6.30 -6.70
CA SER A 41 -23.10 -6.34 -7.06
C SER A 41 -23.99 -6.64 -5.86
N HIS A 42 -23.52 -7.48 -4.92
CA HIS A 42 -24.20 -7.71 -3.65
C HIS A 42 -24.36 -6.41 -2.84
N ARG A 43 -23.33 -5.54 -2.86
CA ARG A 43 -23.36 -4.25 -2.17
C ARG A 43 -24.06 -3.13 -2.97
N PHE A 44 -23.97 -3.18 -4.29
CA PHE A 44 -24.47 -2.20 -5.24
C PHE A 44 -25.18 -2.91 -6.41
N PRO A 45 -26.48 -3.26 -6.25
CA PRO A 45 -27.20 -4.06 -7.25
C PRO A 45 -27.24 -3.47 -8.66
N VAL A 46 -27.11 -2.14 -8.80
CA VAL A 46 -27.02 -1.45 -10.10
C VAL A 46 -25.82 -1.91 -10.95
N LEU A 47 -24.80 -2.52 -10.33
CA LEU A 47 -23.62 -3.02 -11.00
C LEU A 47 -23.74 -4.47 -11.50
N ALA A 48 -24.86 -5.17 -11.21
CA ALA A 48 -25.05 -6.57 -11.58
C ALA A 48 -25.04 -6.83 -13.10
N GLU A 49 -25.42 -5.84 -13.89
CA GLU A 49 -25.41 -5.91 -15.36
C GLU A 49 -24.09 -5.36 -15.97
N GLY A 50 -23.15 -4.98 -15.11
CA GLY A 50 -21.82 -4.51 -15.51
C GLY A 50 -21.03 -5.57 -16.27
N ARG A 51 -20.13 -5.12 -17.14
CA ARG A 51 -19.22 -6.01 -17.89
C ARG A 51 -17.79 -5.81 -17.42
N ILE A 52 -17.07 -6.90 -17.26
CA ILE A 52 -15.63 -6.88 -16.98
C ILE A 52 -14.92 -6.38 -18.24
N ALA A 53 -14.27 -5.23 -18.14
CA ALA A 53 -13.52 -4.64 -19.26
C ALA A 53 -12.04 -5.05 -19.24
N ARG A 54 -11.39 -4.95 -18.07
CA ARG A 54 -9.98 -5.28 -17.85
C ARG A 54 -9.72 -5.45 -16.35
N GLY A 55 -8.69 -6.22 -16.00
CA GLY A 55 -8.10 -6.26 -14.66
C GLY A 55 -6.58 -6.06 -14.71
N TYR A 56 -6.01 -5.67 -13.58
CA TYR A 56 -4.57 -5.60 -13.34
C TYR A 56 -4.29 -5.98 -11.88
N ALA A 57 -3.08 -6.41 -11.61
CA ALA A 57 -2.57 -6.67 -10.27
C ALA A 57 -1.28 -5.86 -10.05
N GLY A 58 -0.88 -5.72 -8.79
CA GLY A 58 0.36 -5.05 -8.42
C GLY A 58 0.86 -5.55 -7.08
N CYS A 59 2.16 -5.46 -6.85
CA CYS A 59 2.78 -5.86 -5.59
C CYS A 59 2.70 -4.75 -4.54
N PHE A 60 2.59 -5.16 -3.27
CA PHE A 60 2.81 -4.28 -2.12
C PHE A 60 4.16 -4.58 -1.47
N ASP A 61 4.85 -3.51 -1.08
CA ASP A 61 6.01 -3.55 -0.21
C ASP A 61 5.55 -3.40 1.25
N VAL A 62 5.29 -4.53 1.91
CA VAL A 62 4.72 -4.55 3.26
C VAL A 62 5.84 -4.57 4.31
N THR A 63 5.86 -3.56 5.19
CA THR A 63 6.76 -3.53 6.36
C THR A 63 6.22 -4.36 7.52
N PRO A 64 7.07 -4.84 8.46
CA PRO A 64 6.62 -5.66 9.59
C PRO A 64 5.58 -5.00 10.50
N ASP A 65 5.49 -3.67 10.48
CA ASP A 65 4.53 -2.89 11.27
C ASP A 65 3.49 -2.17 10.43
N TRP A 66 3.41 -2.45 9.12
CA TRP A 66 2.48 -1.85 8.16
C TRP A 66 2.56 -0.33 7.99
N HIS A 67 3.66 0.29 8.43
CA HIS A 67 3.91 1.72 8.28
C HIS A 67 5.12 1.98 7.37
N PRO A 68 5.13 3.12 6.64
CA PRO A 68 6.23 3.44 5.72
C PRO A 68 7.57 3.59 6.43
N ILE A 69 8.63 3.47 5.66
CA ILE A 69 9.99 3.83 6.03
C ILE A 69 10.34 5.11 5.28
N MET A 70 10.66 6.16 6.03
CA MET A 70 11.17 7.43 5.53
C MET A 70 12.48 7.68 6.25
N ASP A 71 13.60 7.56 5.52
CA ASP A 71 14.93 7.67 6.10
C ASP A 71 16.01 8.00 5.07
N GLN A 72 17.18 8.39 5.56
CA GLN A 72 18.40 8.35 4.77
C GLN A 72 18.94 6.92 4.75
N ALA A 73 19.15 6.36 3.56
CA ALA A 73 19.61 4.98 3.41
C ALA A 73 20.49 4.82 2.18
N GLY A 74 21.59 4.08 2.32
CA GLY A 74 22.60 3.90 1.27
C GLY A 74 23.67 5.00 1.30
N PRO A 75 24.22 5.40 0.14
CA PRO A 75 25.21 6.47 0.05
C PRO A 75 24.73 7.81 0.64
N GLU A 76 25.67 8.66 1.03
CA GLU A 76 25.36 10.02 1.51
C GLU A 76 24.50 10.78 0.48
N GLY A 77 23.46 11.46 0.95
CA GLY A 77 22.47 12.14 0.10
C GLY A 77 21.38 11.24 -0.51
N SER A 78 21.37 9.93 -0.22
CA SER A 78 20.30 9.01 -0.66
C SER A 78 19.20 8.89 0.38
N TYR A 79 17.95 9.10 -0.05
CA TYR A 79 16.77 9.05 0.81
C TYR A 79 15.77 8.05 0.25
N VAL A 80 15.06 7.36 1.14
CA VAL A 80 14.03 6.39 0.79
C VAL A 80 12.69 6.79 1.39
N ALA A 81 11.64 6.59 0.62
CA ALA A 81 10.26 6.60 1.05
C ALA A 81 9.62 5.34 0.47
N VAL A 82 9.55 4.28 1.28
CA VAL A 82 9.21 2.91 0.84
C VAL A 82 8.35 2.21 1.89
N GLY A 83 7.85 1.03 1.58
CA GLY A 83 7.20 0.16 2.56
C GLY A 83 5.79 0.64 2.93
N PHE A 84 5.03 1.16 1.97
CA PHE A 84 3.77 1.82 2.25
C PHE A 84 2.62 0.85 2.56
N SER A 85 2.83 -0.45 2.38
CA SER A 85 1.90 -1.50 2.76
C SER A 85 0.47 -1.26 2.24
N GLY A 86 0.35 -0.81 0.98
CA GLY A 86 -0.94 -0.54 0.31
C GLY A 86 -1.53 0.85 0.51
N HIS A 87 -0.92 1.71 1.32
CA HIS A 87 -1.49 3.01 1.70
C HIS A 87 -0.84 4.23 1.05
N GLY A 88 0.16 4.03 0.19
CA GLY A 88 1.01 5.10 -0.34
C GLY A 88 0.25 6.19 -1.11
N PHE A 89 -0.80 5.82 -1.87
CA PHE A 89 -1.55 6.78 -2.70
C PHE A 89 -2.17 7.91 -1.85
N LYS A 90 -2.95 7.55 -0.82
CA LYS A 90 -3.62 8.52 0.06
C LYS A 90 -2.65 9.31 0.94
N LEU A 91 -1.47 8.74 1.22
CA LEU A 91 -0.44 9.37 2.05
C LEU A 91 0.50 10.29 1.25
N SER A 92 0.54 10.16 -0.07
CA SER A 92 1.55 10.81 -0.92
C SER A 92 1.73 12.33 -0.70
N PRO A 93 0.69 13.15 -0.45
CA PRO A 93 0.91 14.58 -0.21
C PRO A 93 1.65 14.86 1.10
N ALA A 94 1.29 14.16 2.18
CA ALA A 94 1.93 14.31 3.48
C ALA A 94 3.36 13.75 3.46
N VAL A 95 3.55 12.59 2.83
CA VAL A 95 4.87 11.96 2.64
C VAL A 95 5.80 12.87 1.85
N GLY A 96 5.32 13.49 0.76
CA GLY A 96 6.11 14.44 -0.02
C GLY A 96 6.59 15.63 0.82
N HIS A 97 5.72 16.16 1.68
CA HIS A 97 6.08 17.24 2.61
C HIS A 97 7.13 16.80 3.64
N MET A 98 6.96 15.62 4.24
CA MET A 98 7.91 15.08 5.22
C MET A 98 9.27 14.77 4.59
N MET A 99 9.29 14.20 3.39
CA MET A 99 10.54 13.91 2.68
C MET A 99 11.25 15.20 2.25
N ALA A 100 10.52 16.24 1.84
CA ALA A 100 11.12 17.54 1.56
C ALA A 100 11.81 18.13 2.79
N ALA A 101 11.15 18.06 3.96
CA ALA A 101 11.74 18.48 5.24
C ALA A 101 12.95 17.61 5.62
N MET A 102 12.88 16.29 5.46
CA MET A 102 14.02 15.39 5.72
C MET A 102 15.25 15.74 4.88
N VAL A 103 15.06 16.06 3.60
CA VAL A 103 16.15 16.37 2.67
C VAL A 103 16.78 17.73 2.98
N THR A 104 15.97 18.72 3.37
CA THR A 104 16.43 20.12 3.54
C THR A 104 16.86 20.47 4.97
N GLU A 105 16.25 19.83 5.97
CA GLU A 105 16.42 20.14 7.40
C GLU A 105 16.92 18.93 8.21
N GLY A 106 17.03 17.75 7.57
CA GLY A 106 17.46 16.52 8.21
C GLY A 106 16.35 15.79 8.98
N PRO A 107 16.68 14.74 9.76
CA PRO A 107 15.69 13.91 10.47
C PRO A 107 14.79 14.66 11.47
N GLY A 108 15.17 15.88 11.87
CA GLY A 108 14.40 16.76 12.75
C GLY A 108 13.47 17.75 12.04
N GLY A 109 13.46 17.78 10.70
CA GLY A 109 12.68 18.75 9.91
C GLY A 109 11.15 18.59 10.02
N HIS A 110 10.67 17.47 10.55
CA HIS A 110 9.24 17.25 10.79
C HIS A 110 9.05 16.38 12.04
N PRO A 111 8.07 16.69 12.92
CA PRO A 111 7.90 16.03 14.21
C PRO A 111 7.63 14.52 14.11
N ASP A 112 7.01 14.06 13.02
CA ASP A 112 6.66 12.65 12.84
C ASP A 112 7.77 11.82 12.17
N LEU A 113 8.76 12.43 11.52
CA LEU A 113 9.83 11.70 10.82
C LEU A 113 10.57 10.69 11.72
N PRO A 114 10.89 10.99 12.99
CA PRO A 114 11.56 10.04 13.87
C PRO A 114 10.81 8.72 14.08
N ALA A 115 9.49 8.68 13.89
CA ALA A 115 8.70 7.45 14.01
C ALA A 115 8.86 6.53 12.79
N PHE A 116 9.11 7.09 11.61
CA PHE A 116 9.18 6.34 10.35
C PHE A 116 10.61 5.95 9.94
N ARG A 117 11.61 6.22 10.78
CA ARG A 117 12.99 5.81 10.53
C ARG A 117 13.14 4.30 10.39
N LEU A 118 14.12 3.86 9.61
CA LEU A 118 14.41 2.44 9.39
C LEU A 118 14.90 1.76 10.68
N SER A 119 15.66 2.49 11.52
CA SER A 119 16.24 1.95 12.75
C SER A 119 15.20 1.51 13.80
N ARG A 120 13.93 1.91 13.66
CA ARG A 120 12.85 1.57 14.60
C ARG A 120 12.71 0.06 14.82
N PHE A 121 12.97 -0.74 13.80
CA PHE A 121 12.90 -2.20 13.89
C PHE A 121 14.06 -2.78 14.70
N ALA A 122 15.29 -2.33 14.45
CA ALA A 122 16.48 -2.75 15.20
C ALA A 122 16.42 -2.30 16.67
N GLU A 123 15.78 -1.16 16.93
CA GLU A 123 15.55 -0.63 18.28
C GLU A 123 14.40 -1.33 19.03
N GLY A 124 13.65 -2.23 18.39
CA GLY A 124 12.46 -2.85 18.99
C GLY A 124 11.31 -1.86 19.25
N LYS A 125 11.21 -0.80 18.45
CA LYS A 125 10.19 0.27 18.52
C LYS A 125 9.33 0.35 17.26
N PRO A 126 8.72 -0.76 16.79
CA PRO A 126 7.78 -0.68 15.67
C PRO A 126 6.58 0.22 16.02
N ILE A 127 6.00 0.88 15.02
CA ILE A 127 4.78 1.65 15.21
C ILE A 127 3.65 0.65 15.44
N ARG A 128 3.03 0.72 16.62
CA ARG A 128 1.89 -0.13 16.94
C ARG A 128 0.60 0.65 16.72
N GLY A 129 -0.18 0.23 15.72
CA GLY A 129 -1.55 0.70 15.57
C GLY A 129 -2.45 0.14 16.68
N THR A 130 -3.56 0.83 16.96
CA THR A 130 -4.65 0.34 17.83
C THR A 130 -5.66 -0.54 17.09
N TYR A 131 -5.41 -0.87 15.82
CA TYR A 131 -6.30 -1.66 14.99
C TYR A 131 -5.90 -3.14 15.06
N GLY A 132 -6.89 -4.02 15.20
CA GLY A 132 -6.66 -5.47 15.15
C GLY A 132 -6.30 -5.95 13.74
N ASP A 133 -5.68 -7.12 13.66
CA ASP A 133 -5.15 -7.74 12.44
C ASP A 133 -6.14 -7.79 11.26
N TRP A 134 -7.45 -7.68 11.53
CA TRP A 134 -8.55 -7.79 10.57
C TRP A 134 -8.89 -6.52 9.77
N LEU A 135 -8.33 -5.36 10.10
CA LEU A 135 -8.52 -4.14 9.30
C LEU A 135 -7.52 -4.01 8.14
N MET A 136 -6.57 -4.94 8.05
CA MET A 136 -5.48 -4.96 7.08
C MET A 136 -5.62 -6.08 6.03
N GLY A 137 -6.82 -6.67 5.92
CA GLY A 137 -7.23 -7.63 4.89
C GLY A 137 -8.55 -7.20 4.26
#